data_AF-A0A397FY59-F1
#
_entry.id   AF-A0A397FY59-F1
#
_cell.length_a   1.000
_cell.length_b   1.000
_cell.length_c   1.000
_cell.angle_alpha   90.00
_cell.angle_beta   90.00
_cell.angle_gamma   90.00
#
_symmetry.space_group_name_H-M   'P 1'
#
loop_
_entity.id
_entity.type
_entity.pdbx_description
1 polymer ?
#
loop_
_entity_poly.entity_id
_entity_poly.type
_entity_poly.pdbx_seq_one_letter_code
_entity_poly.pdbx_strand_id
1 'polypeptide(L)'
;MNDLETEIKNICDEIETPQIEVFSWKWIRELYNKGIEKSSLFNESDKRETSKNSVIYVTAKLIIEIVKEISFGEEAPPECLPTSDDLNFFEKVNQEVPALIKYLEKNSREGSEGEGMISIFKAGSKQLKSFIQEQRKKLGSSQKPTNKPNLQDQQKIQNQQKEIDYLKQQLAELQKQITELKQNQKDTDAKPEITKKIETLESKKQEIQSELNKKQSQQKELKDKANSSQSNNSDNGFKWWYVAIPSAILLVIMGIVIAYLMGKNKKKH
;
A
#
# COMPACT_ATOMS: atom_id res chain seq x y z
N MET A 1 2.64 27.09 17.08
CA MET A 1 2.33 25.72 16.65
C MET A 1 1.73 25.80 15.26
N ASN A 2 2.17 24.95 14.35
CA ASN A 2 1.61 24.89 13.00
C ASN A 2 0.17 24.36 13.10
N ASP A 3 -0.77 24.87 12.30
CA ASP A 3 -2.19 24.50 12.36
C ASP A 3 -2.38 22.96 12.30
N LEU A 4 -1.60 22.29 11.44
CA LEU A 4 -1.57 20.84 11.29
C LEU A 4 -1.12 20.06 12.54
N GLU A 5 -0.16 20.58 13.32
CA GLU A 5 0.31 19.91 14.54
C GLU A 5 -0.81 19.89 15.60
N THR A 6 -1.55 20.98 15.69
CA THR A 6 -2.69 21.12 16.62
C THR A 6 -3.82 20.19 16.20
N GLU A 7 -4.16 20.14 14.91
CA GLU A 7 -5.20 19.24 14.41
C GLU A 7 -4.88 17.76 14.67
N ILE A 8 -3.63 17.34 14.43
CA ILE A 8 -3.22 15.94 14.65
C ILE A 8 -3.20 15.61 16.14
N LYS A 9 -2.75 16.55 16.98
CA LYS A 9 -2.83 16.38 18.43
C LYS A 9 -4.28 16.18 18.87
N ASN A 10 -5.21 17.01 18.42
CA ASN A 10 -6.62 16.87 18.76
C ASN A 10 -7.17 15.50 18.32
N ILE A 11 -6.81 15.02 17.12
CA ILE A 11 -7.19 13.66 16.66
C ILE A 11 -6.63 12.59 17.60
N CYS A 12 -5.37 12.70 18.02
CA CYS A 12 -4.77 11.74 18.95
C CYS A 12 -5.45 11.78 20.32
N ASP A 13 -5.75 12.97 20.84
CA ASP A 13 -6.44 13.16 22.12
C ASP A 13 -7.85 12.56 22.07
N GLU A 14 -8.58 12.73 20.96
CA GLU A 14 -9.90 12.12 20.72
C GLU A 14 -9.83 10.58 20.65
N ILE A 15 -8.76 10.02 20.07
CA ILE A 15 -8.55 8.56 20.03
C ILE A 15 -8.19 8.02 21.42
N GLU A 16 -7.34 8.71 22.19
CA GLU A 16 -6.89 8.26 23.50
C GLU A 16 -7.97 8.37 24.58
N THR A 17 -8.90 9.31 24.42
CA THR A 17 -10.01 9.54 25.36
C THR A 17 -11.37 9.44 24.67
N PRO A 18 -11.74 8.23 24.18
CA PRO A 18 -13.00 8.05 23.50
C PRO A 18 -14.15 8.34 24.47
N GLN A 19 -15.09 9.19 24.06
CA GLN A 19 -16.34 9.35 24.80
C GLN A 19 -17.13 8.03 24.66
N ILE A 20 -17.32 7.32 25.77
CA ILE A 20 -17.96 5.99 25.81
C ILE A 20 -19.32 5.99 25.10
N GLU A 21 -20.09 7.05 25.25
CA GLU A 21 -21.42 7.22 24.64
C GLU A 21 -21.40 7.30 23.10
N VAL A 22 -20.25 7.65 22.51
CA VAL A 22 -20.06 7.84 21.06
C VAL A 22 -19.07 6.82 20.49
N PHE A 23 -18.57 5.90 21.32
CA PHE A 23 -17.55 4.96 20.90
C PHE A 23 -18.08 4.02 19.82
N SER A 24 -17.37 4.00 18.70
CA SER A 24 -17.51 2.96 17.69
C SER A 24 -16.19 2.78 16.96
N TRP A 25 -15.90 1.54 16.56
CA TRP A 25 -14.72 1.26 15.75
C TRP A 25 -14.71 1.98 14.40
N LYS A 26 -15.90 2.31 13.87
CA LYS A 26 -16.04 3.16 12.69
C LYS A 26 -15.50 4.56 12.94
N TRP A 27 -15.88 5.20 14.05
CA TRP A 27 -15.41 6.53 14.41
C TRP A 27 -13.88 6.55 14.64
N ILE A 28 -13.34 5.58 15.38
CA ILE A 28 -11.89 5.44 15.56
C ILE A 28 -11.16 5.29 14.23
N ARG A 29 -11.72 4.50 13.30
CA ARG A 29 -11.16 4.34 11.95
C ARG A 29 -11.18 5.63 11.13
N GLU A 30 -12.24 6.42 11.23
CA GLU A 30 -12.35 7.72 10.57
C GLU A 30 -11.30 8.70 11.11
N LEU A 31 -11.15 8.79 12.44
CA LEU A 31 -10.10 9.58 13.09
C LEU A 31 -8.69 9.13 12.69
N TYR A 32 -8.44 7.81 12.71
CA TYR A 32 -7.17 7.25 12.25
C TYR A 32 -6.85 7.67 10.81
N ASN A 33 -7.79 7.49 9.88
CA ASN A 33 -7.57 7.82 8.48
C ASN A 33 -7.34 9.34 8.29
N LYS A 34 -8.11 10.17 8.99
CA LYS A 34 -7.95 11.64 9.00
C LYS A 34 -6.56 12.03 9.53
N GLY A 35 -6.12 11.42 10.62
CA GLY A 35 -4.80 11.67 11.21
C GLY A 35 -3.65 11.27 10.28
N ILE A 36 -3.76 10.12 9.60
CA ILE A 36 -2.78 9.68 8.60
C ILE A 36 -2.75 10.63 7.39
N GLU A 37 -3.91 11.06 6.89
CA GLU A 37 -4.02 12.03 5.81
C GLU A 37 -3.36 13.36 6.19
N LYS A 38 -3.73 13.93 7.34
CA LYS A 38 -3.14 15.19 7.82
C LYS A 38 -1.64 15.09 8.05
N SER A 39 -1.16 13.98 8.60
CA SER A 39 0.28 13.74 8.77
C SER A 39 1.03 13.80 7.43
N SER A 40 0.42 13.33 6.33
CA SER A 40 1.04 13.36 5.00
C SER A 40 1.21 14.76 4.42
N LEU A 41 0.50 15.76 4.94
CA LEU A 41 0.56 17.16 4.50
C LEU A 41 1.80 17.91 5.03
N PHE A 42 2.55 17.34 5.99
CA PHE A 42 3.81 17.94 6.40
C PHE A 42 4.85 17.89 5.30
N ASN A 43 5.48 19.03 5.01
CA ASN A 43 6.59 19.13 4.05
C ASN A 43 7.88 18.50 4.58
N GLU A 44 8.12 18.59 5.89
CA GLU A 44 9.29 18.03 6.56
C GLU A 44 9.10 16.51 6.79
N SER A 45 10.03 15.69 6.28
CA SER A 45 9.97 14.23 6.39
C SER A 45 9.86 13.74 7.82
N ASP A 46 10.62 14.36 8.72
CA ASP A 46 10.72 13.93 10.11
C ASP A 46 9.44 14.26 10.87
N LYS A 47 8.84 15.43 10.61
CA LYS A 47 7.53 15.79 11.17
C LYS A 47 6.41 14.91 10.62
N ARG A 48 6.46 14.58 9.33
CA ARG A 48 5.52 13.65 8.68
C ARG A 48 5.59 12.26 9.32
N GLU A 49 6.79 11.71 9.48
CA GLU A 49 7.02 10.39 10.09
C GLU A 49 6.61 10.39 11.56
N THR A 50 7.02 11.41 12.33
CA THR A 50 6.65 11.58 13.75
C THR A 50 5.14 11.61 13.92
N SER A 51 4.46 12.46 13.16
CA SER A 51 3.00 12.62 13.26
C SER A 51 2.24 11.36 12.87
N LYS A 52 2.68 10.69 11.79
CA LYS A 52 2.10 9.40 11.37
C LYS A 52 2.24 8.36 12.49
N ASN A 53 3.43 8.26 13.09
CA ASN A 53 3.69 7.30 14.16
C ASN A 53 2.94 7.63 15.45
N SER A 54 2.71 8.90 15.77
CA SER A 54 1.84 9.29 16.90
C SER A 54 0.41 8.78 16.73
N VAL A 55 -0.18 8.93 15.53
CA VAL A 55 -1.54 8.44 15.23
C VAL A 55 -1.61 6.91 15.30
N ILE A 56 -0.61 6.21 14.73
CA ILE A 56 -0.53 4.75 14.82
C ILE A 56 -0.40 4.32 16.29
N TYR A 57 0.45 4.99 17.06
CA TYR A 57 0.71 4.67 18.46
C TYR A 57 -0.55 4.72 19.31
N VAL A 58 -1.30 5.83 19.29
CA VAL A 58 -2.50 5.97 20.13
C VAL A 58 -3.60 4.98 19.71
N THR A 59 -3.74 4.74 18.40
CA THR A 59 -4.73 3.80 17.87
C THR A 59 -4.39 2.36 18.23
N ALA A 60 -3.12 1.97 18.05
CA ALA A 60 -2.67 0.62 18.36
C ALA A 60 -2.75 0.34 19.88
N LYS A 61 -2.40 1.33 20.71
CA LYS A 61 -2.54 1.25 22.17
C LYS A 61 -4.00 0.97 22.57
N LEU A 62 -4.93 1.79 22.09
CA LEU A 62 -6.37 1.63 22.36
C LEU A 62 -6.89 0.24 21.95
N ILE A 63 -6.57 -0.20 20.73
CA ILE A 63 -7.00 -1.52 20.23
C ILE A 63 -6.45 -2.64 21.12
N ILE A 64 -5.16 -2.57 21.49
CA ILE A 64 -4.52 -3.58 22.33
C ILE A 64 -5.16 -3.62 23.73
N GLU A 65 -5.45 -2.46 24.32
CA GLU A 65 -6.10 -2.35 25.63
C GLU A 65 -7.50 -2.98 25.61
N ILE A 66 -8.35 -2.60 24.65
CA ILE A 66 -9.71 -3.16 24.55
C ILE A 66 -9.67 -4.67 24.24
N VAL A 67 -8.78 -5.12 23.34
CA VAL A 67 -8.64 -6.56 23.05
C VAL A 67 -8.17 -7.32 24.27
N LYS A 68 -7.30 -6.73 25.09
CA LYS A 68 -6.84 -7.34 26.33
C LYS A 68 -8.00 -7.53 27.31
N GLU A 69 -8.82 -6.50 27.55
CA GLU A 69 -10.01 -6.56 28.41
C GLU A 69 -10.98 -7.65 27.94
N ILE A 70 -11.33 -7.65 26.64
CA ILE A 70 -12.21 -8.67 26.05
C ILE A 70 -11.61 -10.08 26.21
N SER A 71 -10.30 -10.24 26.03
CA SER A 71 -9.62 -11.54 26.15
C SER A 71 -9.61 -12.10 27.58
N PHE A 72 -9.73 -11.23 28.59
CA PHE A 72 -9.82 -11.65 30.00
C PHE A 72 -11.24 -12.03 30.44
N GLY A 73 -12.20 -12.03 29.51
CA GLY A 73 -13.57 -12.44 29.78
C GLY A 73 -14.43 -11.34 30.41
N GLU A 74 -13.98 -10.09 30.34
CA GLU A 74 -14.86 -8.96 30.65
C GLU A 74 -15.97 -8.88 29.59
N GLU A 75 -17.21 -8.69 30.04
CA GLU A 75 -18.33 -8.44 29.13
C GLU A 75 -18.14 -7.08 28.47
N ALA A 76 -17.55 -7.10 27.27
CA ALA A 76 -17.52 -5.93 26.43
C ALA A 76 -18.96 -5.52 26.05
N PRO A 77 -19.29 -4.22 26.09
CA PRO A 77 -20.50 -3.72 25.48
C PRO A 77 -20.62 -4.23 24.02
N PRO A 78 -21.83 -4.57 23.54
CA PRO A 78 -22.03 -5.02 22.17
C PRO A 78 -21.40 -4.11 21.11
N GLU A 79 -21.34 -2.81 21.38
CA GLU A 79 -20.74 -1.77 20.53
C GLU A 79 -19.21 -1.89 20.41
N CYS A 80 -18.57 -2.51 21.41
CA CYS A 80 -17.14 -2.78 21.41
C CYS A 80 -16.79 -4.11 20.70
N LEU A 81 -17.78 -4.96 20.41
CA LEU A 81 -17.56 -6.20 19.68
C LEU A 81 -17.25 -5.88 18.20
N PRO A 82 -16.10 -6.33 17.68
CA PRO A 82 -15.67 -5.95 16.34
C PRO A 82 -16.47 -6.68 15.26
N THR A 83 -16.91 -5.93 14.25
CA THR A 83 -17.43 -6.50 13.00
C THR A 83 -16.29 -7.01 12.10
N SER A 84 -16.64 -7.69 11.00
CA SER A 84 -15.65 -8.10 9.99
C SER A 84 -14.79 -6.93 9.47
N ASP A 85 -15.41 -5.76 9.29
CA ASP A 85 -14.70 -4.58 8.82
C ASP A 85 -13.76 -4.01 9.88
N ASP A 86 -14.15 -4.09 11.17
CA ASP A 86 -13.31 -3.64 12.28
C ASP A 86 -12.10 -4.55 12.45
N LEU A 87 -12.27 -5.86 12.26
CA LEU A 87 -11.16 -6.81 12.25
C LEU A 87 -10.16 -6.53 11.10
N ASN A 88 -10.64 -6.09 9.93
CA ASN A 88 -9.76 -5.65 8.84
C ASN A 88 -8.99 -4.36 9.21
N PHE A 89 -9.66 -3.43 9.90
CA PHE A 89 -9.01 -2.24 10.42
C PHE A 89 -7.96 -2.58 11.49
N PHE A 90 -8.25 -3.51 12.41
CA PHE A 90 -7.29 -3.95 13.43
C PHE A 90 -6.08 -4.62 12.79
N GLU A 91 -6.29 -5.45 11.76
CA GLU A 91 -5.20 -6.07 11.00
C GLU A 91 -4.32 -5.02 10.32
N LYS A 92 -4.92 -3.99 9.72
CA LYS A 92 -4.19 -2.86 9.12
C LYS A 92 -3.34 -2.13 10.16
N VAL A 93 -3.89 -1.79 11.33
CA VAL A 93 -3.13 -1.14 12.39
C VAL A 93 -2.00 -2.05 12.89
N ASN A 94 -2.28 -3.34 13.09
CA ASN A 94 -1.30 -4.32 13.55
C ASN A 94 -0.12 -4.49 12.57
N GLN A 95 -0.35 -4.34 11.26
CA GLN A 95 0.70 -4.36 10.25
C GLN A 95 1.66 -3.17 10.32
N GLU A 96 1.22 -2.03 10.88
CA GLU A 96 2.05 -0.84 11.07
C GLU A 96 2.87 -0.88 12.38
N VAL A 97 2.46 -1.69 13.36
CA VAL A 97 3.14 -1.82 14.67
C VAL A 97 4.64 -2.15 14.56
N PRO A 98 5.12 -3.04 13.67
CA PRO A 98 6.55 -3.28 13.52
C PRO A 98 7.35 -2.04 13.10
N ALA A 99 6.78 -1.18 12.26
CA ALA A 99 7.41 0.08 11.86
C ALA A 99 7.41 1.09 13.03
N LEU A 100 6.30 1.16 13.77
CA LEU A 100 6.20 1.95 15.00
C LEU A 100 7.26 1.51 16.03
N ILE A 101 7.44 0.21 16.26
CA ILE A 101 8.45 -0.31 17.19
C ILE A 101 9.84 0.16 16.79
N LYS A 102 10.21 0.04 15.50
CA LYS A 102 11.51 0.53 15.01
C LYS A 102 11.67 2.04 15.20
N TYR A 103 10.59 2.80 14.96
CA TYR A 103 10.57 4.23 15.20
C TYR A 103 10.78 4.56 16.69
N LEU A 104 10.12 3.85 17.60
CA LEU A 104 10.30 4.01 19.04
C LEU A 104 11.73 3.62 19.47
N GLU A 105 12.26 2.51 18.97
CA GLU A 105 13.65 2.07 19.22
C GLU A 105 14.67 3.13 18.77
N LYS A 106 14.43 3.80 17.63
CA LYS A 106 15.30 4.86 17.10
C LYS A 106 15.23 6.16 17.92
N ASN A 107 14.05 6.50 18.44
CA ASN A 107 13.79 7.80 19.07
C ASN A 107 13.75 7.76 20.61
N SER A 108 13.73 6.58 21.22
CA SER A 108 13.80 6.45 22.67
C SER A 108 15.20 6.79 23.15
N ARG A 109 15.30 7.71 24.13
CA ARG A 109 16.53 7.87 24.91
C ARG A 109 16.71 6.62 25.76
N GLU A 110 17.95 6.17 25.95
CA GLU A 110 18.27 5.02 26.81
C GLU A 110 17.59 5.18 28.19
N GLY A 111 16.63 4.31 28.50
CA GLY A 111 15.80 4.41 29.70
C GLY A 111 14.72 3.32 29.76
N SER A 112 14.40 2.86 30.97
CA SER A 112 13.51 1.71 31.25
C SER A 112 12.06 1.89 30.80
N GLU A 113 11.56 3.13 30.72
CA GLU A 113 10.17 3.41 30.30
C GLU A 113 9.94 3.13 28.80
N GLY A 114 10.94 3.43 27.96
CA GLY A 114 10.86 3.16 26.51
C GLY A 114 10.86 1.66 26.20
N GLU A 115 11.67 0.88 26.93
CA GLU A 115 11.72 -0.58 26.81
C GLU A 115 10.40 -1.24 27.24
N GLY A 116 9.77 -0.74 28.30
CA GLY A 116 8.47 -1.21 28.77
C GLY A 116 7.39 -1.07 27.68
N MET A 117 7.32 0.11 27.05
CA MET A 117 6.33 0.36 25.99
C MET A 117 6.58 -0.47 24.73
N ILE A 118 7.83 -0.63 24.30
CA ILE A 118 8.18 -1.49 23.17
C ILE A 118 7.76 -2.95 23.43
N SER A 119 7.96 -3.44 24.66
CA SER A 119 7.54 -4.78 25.07
C SER A 119 6.02 -4.94 25.02
N ILE A 120 5.27 -3.94 25.48
CA ILE A 120 3.79 -3.90 25.42
C ILE A 120 3.32 -4.01 23.96
N PHE A 121 3.87 -3.24 23.03
CA PHE A 121 3.47 -3.33 21.61
C PHE A 121 3.88 -4.67 20.97
N LYS A 122 5.04 -5.23 21.32
CA LYS A 122 5.47 -6.56 20.83
C LYS A 122 4.52 -7.67 21.30
N ALA A 123 4.13 -7.66 22.57
CA ALA A 123 3.21 -8.63 23.14
C ALA A 123 1.77 -8.41 22.62
N GLY A 124 1.30 -7.17 22.67
CA GLY A 124 -0.04 -6.76 22.22
C GLY A 124 -0.27 -7.03 20.74
N SER A 125 0.72 -6.83 19.86
CA SER A 125 0.61 -7.16 18.43
C SER A 125 0.39 -8.67 18.18
N LYS A 126 1.05 -9.53 18.97
CA LYS A 126 0.84 -10.98 18.90
C LYS A 126 -0.54 -11.37 19.41
N GLN A 127 -0.95 -10.80 20.54
CA GLN A 127 -2.29 -11.03 21.10
C GLN A 127 -3.39 -10.58 20.14
N LEU A 128 -3.26 -9.39 19.58
CA LEU A 128 -4.19 -8.83 18.60
C LEU A 128 -4.33 -9.72 17.37
N LYS A 129 -3.20 -10.25 16.86
CA LYS A 129 -3.21 -11.20 15.73
C LYS A 129 -4.02 -12.46 16.06
N SER A 130 -3.80 -13.05 17.23
CA SER A 130 -4.55 -14.23 17.67
C SER A 130 -6.04 -13.92 17.86
N PHE A 131 -6.36 -12.78 18.48
CA PHE A 131 -7.72 -12.31 18.68
C PHE A 131 -8.47 -12.14 17.36
N ILE A 132 -7.87 -11.48 16.36
CA ILE A 132 -8.46 -11.31 15.02
C ILE A 132 -8.77 -12.67 14.38
N GLN A 133 -7.84 -13.63 14.48
CA GLN A 133 -8.05 -14.96 13.93
C GLN A 133 -9.19 -15.71 14.62
N GLU A 134 -9.31 -15.58 15.94
CA GLU A 134 -10.39 -16.20 16.71
C GLU A 134 -11.75 -15.58 16.40
N GLN A 135 -11.83 -14.24 16.36
CA GLN A 135 -13.08 -13.54 16.05
C GLN A 135 -13.55 -13.82 14.62
N ARG A 136 -12.63 -13.90 13.65
CA ARG A 136 -12.97 -14.32 12.27
C ARG A 136 -13.58 -15.73 12.23
N LYS A 137 -13.06 -16.67 13.02
CA LYS A 137 -13.64 -18.02 13.14
C LYS A 137 -15.05 -17.97 13.76
N LYS A 138 -15.25 -17.18 14.82
CA LYS A 138 -16.55 -17.02 15.50
C LYS A 138 -17.64 -16.44 14.61
N LEU A 139 -17.30 -15.47 13.77
CA LEU A 139 -18.23 -14.82 12.82
C LEU A 139 -18.64 -15.73 11.64
N GLY A 140 -18.33 -17.04 11.69
CA GLY A 140 -18.61 -17.96 10.60
C GLY A 140 -17.79 -17.67 9.35
N SER A 141 -16.82 -16.76 9.43
CA SER A 141 -15.89 -16.48 8.36
C SER A 141 -14.82 -17.58 8.36
N SER A 142 -15.23 -18.75 7.89
CA SER A 142 -14.32 -19.76 7.32
C SER A 142 -13.68 -19.26 6.01
N GLN A 143 -13.48 -17.94 5.89
CA GLN A 143 -12.50 -17.36 5.01
C GLN A 143 -11.13 -17.71 5.60
N LYS A 144 -10.64 -18.88 5.20
CA LYS A 144 -9.23 -19.10 4.85
C LYS A 144 -8.63 -17.73 4.48
N PRO A 145 -7.53 -17.26 5.09
CA PRO A 145 -6.98 -15.94 4.80
C PRO A 145 -6.82 -15.88 3.30
N THR A 146 -7.74 -15.17 2.64
CA THR A 146 -7.65 -15.03 1.22
C THR A 146 -6.61 -13.95 1.09
N ASN A 147 -5.42 -14.35 0.66
CA ASN A 147 -4.50 -13.50 -0.10
C ASN A 147 -5.20 -12.98 -1.38
N LYS A 148 -6.47 -12.56 -1.29
CA LYS A 148 -7.17 -11.83 -2.31
C LYS A 148 -6.90 -10.36 -1.97
N PRO A 149 -6.34 -9.59 -2.91
CA PRO A 149 -6.23 -8.16 -2.76
C PRO A 149 -7.57 -7.61 -2.29
N ASN A 150 -7.53 -6.71 -1.31
CA ASN A 150 -8.69 -5.98 -0.82
C ASN A 150 -9.56 -5.55 -2.00
N LEU A 151 -10.86 -5.90 -1.96
CA LEU A 151 -11.80 -5.66 -3.06
C LEU A 151 -11.82 -4.17 -3.44
N GLN A 152 -11.63 -3.30 -2.45
CA GLN A 152 -11.54 -1.85 -2.62
C GLN A 152 -10.26 -1.42 -3.35
N ASP A 153 -9.12 -2.04 -3.04
CA ASP A 153 -7.85 -1.78 -3.73
C ASP A 153 -7.87 -2.33 -5.16
N GLN A 154 -8.52 -3.49 -5.39
CA GLN A 154 -8.78 -4.00 -6.74
C GLN A 154 -9.67 -3.05 -7.56
N GLN A 155 -10.74 -2.54 -6.97
CA GLN A 155 -11.63 -1.60 -7.63
C GLN A 155 -10.90 -0.27 -7.93
N LYS A 156 -10.04 0.19 -7.02
CA LYS A 156 -9.22 1.40 -7.21
C LYS A 156 -8.17 1.21 -8.32
N ILE A 157 -7.51 0.05 -8.38
CA ILE A 157 -6.57 -0.30 -9.45
C ILE A 157 -7.28 -0.40 -10.80
N GLN A 158 -8.48 -0.99 -10.85
CA GLN A 158 -9.29 -1.06 -12.08
C GLN A 158 -9.75 0.33 -12.54
N ASN A 159 -10.18 1.20 -11.63
CA ASN A 159 -10.58 2.56 -11.97
C ASN A 159 -9.40 3.38 -12.50
N GLN A 160 -8.21 3.25 -11.87
CA GLN A 160 -6.99 3.89 -12.39
C GLN A 160 -6.55 3.33 -13.74
N GLN A 161 -6.76 2.04 -14.00
CA GLN A 161 -6.45 1.45 -15.30
C GLN A 161 -7.33 2.07 -16.40
N LYS A 162 -8.64 2.22 -16.14
CA LYS A 162 -9.55 2.88 -17.09
C LYS A 162 -9.14 4.32 -17.38
N GLU A 163 -8.70 5.05 -16.36
CA GLU A 163 -8.22 6.43 -16.51
C GLU A 163 -6.93 6.50 -17.32
N ILE A 164 -5.99 5.57 -17.10
CA ILE A 164 -4.76 5.45 -17.92
C ILE A 164 -5.10 5.14 -19.37
N ASP A 165 -6.04 4.23 -19.62
CA ASP A 165 -6.44 3.86 -20.98
C ASP A 165 -7.12 5.02 -21.71
N TYR A 166 -7.94 5.79 -20.99
CA TYR A 166 -8.53 7.05 -21.49
C TYR A 166 -7.46 8.09 -21.85
N LEU A 167 -6.47 8.33 -20.98
CA LEU A 167 -5.38 9.27 -21.24
C LEU A 167 -4.51 8.83 -22.43
N LYS A 168 -4.26 7.53 -22.59
CA LYS A 168 -3.56 6.98 -23.78
C LYS A 168 -4.34 7.25 -25.06
N GLN A 169 -5.67 7.10 -25.02
CA GLN A 169 -6.52 7.37 -26.17
C GLN A 169 -6.50 8.86 -26.55
N GLN A 170 -6.55 9.76 -25.56
CA GLN A 170 -6.40 11.20 -25.81
C GLN A 170 -5.04 11.56 -26.42
N LEU A 171 -3.94 10.95 -25.95
CA LEU A 171 -2.62 11.17 -26.56
C LEU A 171 -2.54 10.72 -28.01
N ALA A 172 -3.14 9.56 -28.33
CA ALA A 172 -3.18 9.06 -29.71
C ALA A 172 -3.96 10.02 -30.63
N GLU A 173 -5.11 10.52 -30.16
CA GLU A 173 -5.94 11.48 -30.91
C GLU A 173 -5.22 12.82 -31.11
N LEU A 174 -4.60 13.37 -30.06
CA LEU A 174 -3.80 14.60 -30.17
C LEU A 174 -2.62 14.44 -31.11
N GLN A 175 -1.94 13.29 -31.07
CA GLN A 175 -0.84 13.02 -31.97
C GLN A 175 -1.29 12.89 -33.42
N LYS A 176 -2.47 12.33 -33.67
CA LYS A 176 -3.10 12.31 -34.99
C LYS A 176 -3.41 13.71 -35.49
N GLN A 177 -4.05 14.56 -34.67
CA GLN A 177 -4.36 15.95 -35.03
C GLN A 177 -3.10 16.79 -35.32
N ILE A 178 -2.04 16.63 -34.51
CA ILE A 178 -0.76 17.31 -34.76
C ILE A 178 -0.15 16.85 -36.09
N THR A 179 -0.25 15.56 -36.42
CA THR A 179 0.30 15.00 -37.67
C THR A 179 -0.48 15.51 -38.88
N GLU A 180 -1.82 15.50 -38.82
CA GLU A 180 -2.68 16.06 -39.86
C GLU A 180 -2.43 17.56 -40.07
N LEU A 181 -2.30 18.34 -38.99
CA LEU A 181 -2.00 19.77 -39.10
C LEU A 181 -0.61 20.04 -39.67
N LYS A 182 0.41 19.25 -39.28
CA LYS A 182 1.76 19.35 -39.87
C LYS A 182 1.79 18.94 -41.34
N GLN A 183 0.96 17.98 -41.75
CA GLN A 183 0.80 17.59 -43.15
C GLN A 183 0.18 18.75 -43.96
N ASN A 184 -0.93 19.30 -43.47
CA ASN A 184 -1.64 20.42 -44.11
C ASN A 184 -0.78 21.70 -44.19
N GLN A 185 0.17 21.87 -43.26
CA GLN A 185 1.15 22.97 -43.27
C GLN A 185 2.24 22.79 -44.34
N LYS A 186 2.52 21.56 -44.80
CA LYS A 186 3.46 21.33 -45.91
C LYS A 186 2.83 21.63 -47.27
N ASP A 187 1.51 21.49 -47.37
CA ASP A 187 0.76 21.68 -48.62
C ASP A 187 0.27 23.13 -48.81
N THR A 188 0.39 23.98 -47.79
CA THR A 188 -0.07 25.38 -47.83
C THR A 188 0.99 26.29 -47.20
N ASP A 189 1.47 27.31 -47.92
CA ASP A 189 2.44 28.29 -47.42
C ASP A 189 2.13 28.72 -45.96
N ALA A 190 3.17 28.70 -45.13
CA ALA A 190 3.11 28.69 -43.66
C ALA A 190 2.16 29.76 -43.07
N LYS A 191 0.92 29.36 -42.74
CA LYS A 191 -0.03 30.22 -42.02
C LYS A 191 0.29 30.22 -40.51
N PRO A 192 0.51 31.39 -39.89
CA PRO A 192 0.85 31.50 -38.46
C PRO A 192 -0.25 30.98 -37.53
N GLU A 193 -1.52 30.96 -37.98
CA GLU A 193 -2.62 30.34 -37.23
C GLU A 193 -2.46 28.82 -37.04
N ILE A 194 -1.90 28.12 -38.04
CA ILE A 194 -1.68 26.67 -37.98
C ILE A 194 -0.55 26.38 -36.99
N THR A 195 0.51 27.19 -37.02
CA THR A 195 1.64 27.11 -36.07
C THR A 195 1.17 27.29 -34.62
N LYS A 196 0.35 28.32 -34.35
CA LYS A 196 -0.20 28.57 -33.01
C LYS A 196 -1.10 27.44 -32.51
N LYS A 197 -1.88 26.81 -33.40
CA LYS A 197 -2.68 25.62 -33.08
C LYS A 197 -1.81 24.41 -32.77
N ILE A 198 -0.73 24.19 -33.51
CA ILE A 198 0.23 23.10 -33.26
C ILE A 198 0.90 23.29 -31.89
N GLU A 199 1.38 24.49 -31.56
CA GLU A 199 1.99 24.79 -30.24
C GLU A 199 1.01 24.54 -29.09
N THR A 200 -0.25 24.95 -29.24
CA THR A 200 -1.29 24.71 -28.23
C THR A 200 -1.56 23.22 -28.03
N LEU A 201 -1.59 22.43 -29.11
CA LEU A 201 -1.78 20.98 -29.06
C LEU A 201 -0.55 20.25 -28.50
N GLU A 202 0.66 20.71 -28.82
CA GLU A 202 1.90 20.17 -28.24
C GLU A 202 1.99 20.45 -26.74
N SER A 203 1.56 21.62 -26.28
CA SER A 203 1.46 21.93 -24.85
C SER A 203 0.46 21.02 -24.13
N LYS A 204 -0.75 20.83 -24.69
CA LYS A 204 -1.74 19.87 -24.15
C LYS A 204 -1.22 18.43 -24.14
N LYS A 205 -0.47 18.04 -25.17
CA LYS A 205 0.18 16.72 -25.21
C LYS A 205 1.16 16.53 -24.05
N GLN A 206 1.99 17.54 -23.77
CA GLN A 206 2.94 17.50 -22.65
C GLN A 206 2.22 17.42 -21.30
N GLU A 207 1.14 18.18 -21.12
CA GLU A 207 0.31 18.15 -19.91
C GLU A 207 -0.27 16.75 -19.67
N ILE A 208 -0.95 16.18 -20.67
CA ILE A 208 -1.53 14.83 -20.58
C ILE A 208 -0.45 13.75 -20.39
N GLN A 209 0.71 13.91 -21.02
CA GLN A 209 1.84 13.00 -20.83
C GLN A 209 2.36 13.03 -19.38
N SER A 210 2.44 14.22 -18.78
CA SER A 210 2.85 14.39 -17.39
C SER A 210 1.83 13.76 -16.42
N GLU A 211 0.53 13.93 -16.70
CA GLU A 211 -0.55 13.35 -15.92
C GLU A 211 -0.56 11.83 -16.04
N LEU A 212 -0.36 11.28 -17.23
CA LEU A 212 -0.25 9.83 -17.46
C LEU A 212 0.93 9.24 -16.69
N ASN A 213 2.09 9.88 -16.71
CA ASN A 213 3.26 9.42 -15.94
C ASN A 213 2.97 9.43 -14.43
N LYS A 214 2.30 10.48 -13.93
CA LYS A 214 1.88 10.58 -12.53
C LYS A 214 0.91 9.45 -12.15
N LYS A 215 -0.11 9.19 -12.97
CA LYS A 215 -1.11 8.13 -12.75
C LYS A 215 -0.50 6.73 -12.83
N GLN A 216 0.42 6.48 -13.75
CA GLN A 216 1.16 5.21 -13.83
C GLN A 216 2.04 4.97 -12.60
N SER A 217 2.71 6.01 -12.11
CA SER A 217 3.51 5.93 -10.88
C SER A 217 2.62 5.61 -9.67
N GLN A 218 1.48 6.29 -9.54
CA GLN A 218 0.49 6.02 -8.48
C GLN A 218 -0.08 4.60 -8.57
N GLN A 219 -0.37 4.12 -9.78
CA GLN A 219 -0.86 2.76 -9.98
C GLN A 219 0.20 1.71 -9.61
N LYS A 220 1.47 1.96 -9.94
CA LYS A 220 2.59 1.10 -9.57
C LYS A 220 2.74 1.03 -8.05
N GLU A 221 2.70 2.18 -7.36
CA GLU A 221 2.78 2.23 -5.90
C GLU A 221 1.61 1.48 -5.23
N LEU A 222 0.40 1.58 -5.79
CA LEU A 222 -0.77 0.84 -5.29
C LEU A 222 -0.65 -0.67 -5.54
N LYS A 223 -0.12 -1.10 -6.69
CA LYS A 223 0.18 -2.51 -6.98
C LYS A 223 1.28 -3.05 -6.06
N ASP A 224 2.32 -2.25 -5.81
CA ASP A 224 3.42 -2.64 -4.94
C ASP A 224 2.95 -2.74 -3.48
N LYS A 225 2.07 -1.85 -3.00
CA LYS A 225 1.42 -1.96 -1.68
C LYS A 225 0.48 -3.17 -1.57
N ALA A 226 -0.27 -3.47 -2.64
CA ALA A 226 -1.11 -4.68 -2.68
C ALA A 226 -0.28 -5.97 -2.64
N ASN A 227 0.89 -5.99 -3.29
CA ASN A 227 1.79 -7.14 -3.33
C ASN A 227 2.71 -7.26 -2.10
N SER A 228 3.14 -6.15 -1.49
CA SER A 228 3.96 -6.17 -0.27
C SER A 228 3.17 -6.67 0.94
N SER A 229 1.85 -6.45 0.94
CA SER A 229 0.92 -7.02 1.92
C SER A 229 0.78 -8.55 1.79
N GLN A 230 1.32 -9.16 0.72
CA GLN A 230 1.28 -10.60 0.45
C GLN A 230 2.59 -11.32 0.85
N SER A 231 3.65 -10.59 1.22
CA SER A 231 5.02 -11.11 1.38
C SER A 231 5.47 -11.37 2.83
N ASN A 232 4.57 -11.35 3.83
CA ASN A 232 4.94 -11.59 5.24
C ASN A 232 4.31 -12.84 5.86
N ASN A 233 4.27 -13.94 5.09
CA ASN A 233 4.12 -15.28 5.64
C ASN A 233 5.35 -16.13 5.29
N SER A 234 6.44 -15.90 6.03
CA SER A 234 7.50 -16.89 6.20
C SER A 234 6.99 -17.99 7.14
N ASP A 235 6.15 -18.87 6.62
CA ASP A 235 5.96 -20.21 7.19
C ASP A 235 5.36 -21.19 6.17
N ASN A 236 5.91 -21.17 4.96
CA ASN A 236 5.75 -22.26 4.02
C ASN A 236 7.16 -22.76 3.68
N GLY A 237 7.44 -24.01 4.06
CA GLY A 237 8.60 -24.74 3.60
C GLY A 237 8.79 -24.51 2.11
N PHE A 238 9.91 -23.86 1.78
CA PHE A 238 10.30 -23.55 0.42
C PHE A 238 10.45 -24.88 -0.32
N LYS A 239 9.43 -25.26 -1.10
CA LYS A 239 9.44 -26.47 -1.91
C LYS A 239 10.44 -26.26 -3.06
N TRP A 240 11.72 -26.51 -2.77
CA TRP A 240 12.88 -26.45 -3.67
C TRP A 240 12.65 -27.10 -5.06
N TRP A 241 11.70 -28.02 -5.16
CA TRP A 241 11.42 -28.77 -6.37
C TRP A 241 10.90 -27.89 -7.53
N TYR A 242 10.18 -26.78 -7.27
CA TYR A 242 9.68 -25.92 -8.36
C TYR A 242 10.76 -25.00 -8.99
N VAL A 243 11.87 -24.75 -8.30
CA VAL A 243 13.01 -23.98 -8.83
C VAL A 243 14.07 -24.92 -9.43
N ALA A 244 14.18 -26.14 -8.92
CA ALA A 244 15.12 -27.15 -9.43
C ALA A 244 14.67 -27.78 -10.77
N ILE A 245 13.36 -27.95 -11.01
CA ILE A 245 12.87 -28.63 -12.23
C ILE A 245 13.13 -27.82 -13.52
N PRO A 246 12.85 -26.51 -13.60
CA PRO A 246 13.13 -25.74 -14.82
C PRO A 246 14.63 -25.56 -15.09
N SER A 247 15.44 -25.45 -14.03
CA SER A 247 16.90 -25.25 -14.16
C SER A 247 17.62 -26.52 -14.60
N ALA A 248 17.18 -27.71 -14.14
CA ALA A 248 17.73 -28.98 -14.60
C ALA A 248 17.46 -29.25 -16.09
N ILE A 249 16.26 -28.92 -16.59
CA ILE A 249 15.91 -29.08 -18.02
C ILE A 249 16.79 -28.18 -18.90
N LEU A 250 17.04 -26.94 -18.47
CA LEU A 250 17.91 -26.00 -19.18
C LEU A 250 19.37 -26.47 -19.26
N LEU A 251 19.89 -27.09 -18.19
CA LEU A 251 21.23 -27.68 -18.18
C LEU A 251 21.35 -28.90 -19.10
N VAL A 252 20.32 -29.75 -19.17
CA VAL A 252 20.30 -30.90 -20.09
C VAL A 252 20.27 -30.43 -21.55
N ILE A 253 19.47 -29.41 -21.88
CA ILE A 253 19.43 -28.85 -23.24
C ILE A 253 20.79 -28.22 -23.62
N MET A 254 21.40 -27.45 -22.72
CA MET A 254 22.75 -26.90 -22.91
C MET A 254 23.79 -28.02 -23.13
N GLY A 255 23.74 -29.09 -22.35
CA GLY A 255 24.65 -30.24 -22.49
C GLY A 255 24.51 -30.93 -23.85
N ILE A 256 23.29 -31.14 -24.34
CA ILE A 256 23.04 -31.73 -25.66
C ILE A 256 23.59 -30.83 -26.77
N VAL A 257 23.40 -29.51 -26.69
CA VAL A 257 23.92 -28.55 -27.69
C VAL A 257 25.45 -28.55 -27.72
N ILE A 258 26.11 -28.56 -26.56
CA ILE A 258 27.57 -28.62 -26.46
C ILE A 258 28.11 -29.95 -27.02
N ALA A 259 27.48 -31.07 -26.67
CA ALA A 259 27.86 -32.39 -27.18
C ALA A 259 27.67 -32.49 -28.71
N TYR A 260 26.58 -31.94 -29.25
CA TYR A 260 26.34 -31.89 -30.69
C TYR A 260 27.37 -31.03 -31.43
N LEU A 261 27.73 -29.87 -30.87
CA LEU A 261 28.77 -28.99 -31.43
C LEU A 261 30.16 -29.64 -31.39
N MET A 262 30.52 -30.31 -30.29
CA MET A 262 31.79 -31.03 -30.19
C MET A 262 31.83 -32.27 -31.09
N GLY A 263 30.72 -32.99 -31.26
CA GLY A 263 30.62 -34.15 -32.15
C GLY A 263 30.76 -33.79 -33.63
N LYS A 264 30.28 -32.61 -34.04
CA LYS A 264 30.37 -32.15 -35.44
C LYS A 264 31.79 -31.75 -35.86
N ASN A 265 32.65 -31.37 -34.92
CA ASN A 265 34.04 -30.96 -35.18
C ASN A 265 35.03 -32.13 -35.28
N LYS A 266 34.62 -33.38 -35.01
CA LYS A 266 35.49 -34.57 -35.14
C LYS A 266 35.46 -35.25 -36.51
N LYS A 267 34.75 -34.71 -37.51
CA LYS A 267 34.71 -35.27 -38.88
C LYS A 267 35.48 -34.44 -39.92
N LYS A 268 36.59 -33.81 -39.50
CA LYS A 268 37.62 -33.31 -40.41
C LYS A 268 39.00 -33.63 -39.84
N HIS A 269 39.37 -34.91 -39.92
CA HIS A 269 40.73 -35.38 -40.19
C HIS A 269 40.67 -36.87 -40.53
#